data_AF-A0A0S8EDJ8-F1
#
_entry.id   AF-A0A0S8EDJ8-F1
#
_cell.length_a   1.000
_cell.length_b   1.000
_cell.length_c   1.000
_cell.angle_alpha   90.00
_cell.angle_beta   90.00
_cell.angle_gamma   90.00
#
_symmetry.space_group_name_H-M   'P 1'
#
loop_
_entity.id
_entity.type
_entity.pdbx_description
1 polymer ?
#
loop_
_entity_poly.entity_id
_entity_poly.type
_entity_poly.pdbx_seq_one_letter_code
_entity_poly.pdbx_strand_id
1 'polypeptide(L)' 'MVIKKEKVMKTAAVSELKARLSEYLNQVKAGMEVLITDRGKPVARLVPLSRSKDLKESLVRMEK' A
#
# COMPACT_ATOMS: atom_id res chain seq x y z
N MET A 1 11.30 20.02 -3.89
CA MET A 1 10.04 19.71 -4.60
C MET A 1 9.85 18.20 -4.60
N VAL A 2 9.28 17.61 -3.54
CA VAL A 2 8.97 16.17 -3.57
C VAL A 2 7.70 15.98 -4.39
N ILE A 3 7.89 15.66 -5.67
CA ILE A 3 6.84 15.21 -6.58
C ILE A 3 6.20 13.98 -5.95
N LYS A 4 5.02 14.19 -5.35
CA LYS A 4 4.17 13.16 -4.75
C LYS A 4 3.76 12.26 -5.90
N LYS A 5 4.53 11.19 -6.16
CA LYS A 5 4.16 10.20 -7.18
C LYS A 5 2.73 9.78 -6.89
N GLU A 6 1.84 10.04 -7.83
CA GLU A 6 0.44 9.65 -7.78
C GLU A 6 0.41 8.13 -7.86
N LYS A 7 0.61 7.50 -6.70
CA LYS A 7 0.69 6.06 -6.57
C LYS A 7 -0.73 5.56 -6.75
N VAL A 8 -0.97 4.85 -7.85
CA VAL A 8 -2.28 4.29 -8.19
C VAL A 8 -2.80 3.51 -6.97
N MET A 9 -3.81 4.09 -6.32
CA MET A 9 -4.40 3.59 -5.08
C MET A 9 -5.77 3.04 -5.42
N LYS A 10 -5.96 1.74 -5.22
CA LYS A 10 -7.27 1.10 -5.37
C LYS A 10 -8.00 1.08 -4.04
N THR A 11 -9.32 1.09 -4.09
CA THR A 11 -10.17 0.93 -2.91
C THR A 11 -10.90 -0.40 -3.02
N ALA A 12 -10.87 -1.21 -1.96
CA ALA A 12 -11.54 -2.50 -1.89
C ALA A 12 -12.34 -2.59 -0.59
N ALA A 13 -13.57 -3.10 -0.66
CA ALA A 13 -14.33 -3.42 0.54
C ALA A 13 -13.78 -4.69 1.21
N VAL A 14 -13.93 -4.82 2.53
CA VAL A 14 -13.51 -6.02 3.28
C VAL A 14 -14.09 -7.30 2.67
N SER A 15 -15.36 -7.30 2.25
CA SER A 15 -16.00 -8.46 1.63
C SER A 15 -15.37 -8.85 0.29
N GLU A 16 -15.00 -7.87 -0.53
CA GLU A 16 -14.36 -8.10 -1.83
C GLU A 16 -12.91 -8.57 -1.66
N LEU A 17 -12.18 -7.95 -0.72
CA LEU A 17 -10.82 -8.36 -0.38
C LEU A 17 -10.78 -9.81 0.09
N LYS A 18 -11.75 -10.25 0.91
CA LYS A 18 -11.84 -11.65 1.35
C LYS A 18 -12.06 -12.61 0.18
N ALA A 19 -12.89 -12.24 -0.80
CA ALA A 19 -13.18 -13.08 -1.95
C ALA A 19 -12.01 -13.17 -2.95
N ARG A 20 -11.16 -12.13 -3.04
CA ARG A 20 -10.11 -12.00 -4.07
C ARG A 20 -8.74 -11.67 -3.49
N LEU A 21 -8.44 -12.14 -2.28
CA LEU A 21 -7.22 -11.77 -1.55
C LEU A 21 -5.94 -11.99 -2.39
N SER A 22 -5.83 -13.14 -3.05
CA SER A 22 -4.67 -13.48 -3.87
C SER A 22 -4.43 -12.48 -5.01
N GLU A 23 -5.49 -11.99 -5.66
CA GLU A 23 -5.39 -11.01 -6.73
C GLU A 23 -4.89 -9.68 -6.18
N TYR A 24 -5.46 -9.22 -5.06
CA TYR A 24 -5.02 -8.01 -4.38
C TYR A 24 -3.56 -8.10 -3.91
N LEU A 25 -3.12 -9.24 -3.39
CA LEU A 25 -1.73 -9.46 -3.01
C LEU A 25 -0.79 -9.41 -4.23
N ASN A 26 -1.17 -9.95 -5.38
CA ASN A 26 -0.38 -9.85 -6.61
C ASN A 26 -0.26 -8.38 -7.08
N GLN A 27 -1.36 -7.63 -7.02
CA GLN A 27 -1.36 -6.19 -7.33
C GLN A 27 -0.44 -5.41 -6.40
N VAL A 28 -0.49 -5.70 -5.09
CA VAL A 28 0.36 -5.07 -4.09
C VAL A 28 1.83 -5.45 -4.28
N LYS A 29 2.14 -6.70 -4.62
CA LYS A 29 3.51 -7.14 -4.98
C LYS A 29 4.07 -6.42 -6.21
N ALA A 30 3.22 -6.14 -7.20
CA ALA A 30 3.58 -5.30 -8.36
C ALA A 30 3.80 -3.81 -7.98
N GLY A 31 3.47 -3.47 -6.74
CA GLY A 31 3.77 -2.19 -6.11
C GLY A 31 2.62 -1.19 -6.10
N MET A 32 1.40 -1.65 -6.36
CA MET A 32 0.17 -0.89 -6.09
C MET A 32 -0.14 -0.83 -4.59
N GLU A 33 -0.98 0.13 -4.21
CA GLU A 33 -1.54 0.21 -2.87
C GLU A 33 -3.04 0.01 -2.90
N VAL A 34 -3.57 -0.62 -1.85
CA VAL A 34 -5.01 -0.88 -1.72
C VAL A 34 -5.51 -0.31 -0.40
N LEU A 35 -6.48 0.58 -0.44
CA LEU A 35 -7.27 1.04 0.70
C LEU A 35 -8.39 0.04 0.96
N ILE A 36 -8.43 -0.47 2.18
CA ILE A 36 -9.47 -1.39 2.62
C ILE A 36 -10.54 -0.58 3.33
N THR A 37 -11.80 -0.77 2.94
CA THR A 37 -12.95 -0.14 3.59
C THR A 37 -13.89 -1.17 4.21
N ASP A 38 -14.45 -0.85 5.37
CA ASP A 38 -15.59 -1.55 5.96
C ASP A 38 -16.82 -0.64 5.86
N ARG A 39 -17.86 -1.10 5.16
CA ARG A 39 -19.11 -0.33 4.94
C ARG A 39 -18.86 1.11 4.46
N GLY A 40 -17.90 1.27 3.54
CA GLY A 40 -17.51 2.57 2.98
C GLY A 40 -16.54 3.40 3.82
N LYS A 41 -16.21 2.97 5.05
CA LYS A 41 -15.25 3.65 5.92
C LYS A 41 -13.86 3.03 5.76
N PRO A 42 -12.80 3.82 5.53
CA PRO A 42 -11.44 3.29 5.45
C PRO A 42 -10.99 2.71 6.80
N VAL A 43 -10.45 1.48 6.79
CA VAL A 43 -10.02 0.76 7.99
C VAL A 43 -8.57 0.28 7.95
N ALA A 44 -8.01 0.03 6.76
CA ALA A 44 -6.65 -0.47 6.61
C ALA A 44 -6.08 -0.17 5.22
N ARG A 45 -4.77 -0.39 5.03
CA ARG A 45 -4.09 -0.31 3.72
C ARG A 45 -3.16 -1.51 3.51
N LEU A 46 -3.19 -2.10 2.32
CA LEU A 46 -2.17 -3.04 1.87
C LEU A 46 -1.12 -2.28 1.04
N VAL A 47 0.15 -2.46 1.42
CA VAL A 47 1.29 -1.80 0.79
C VAL A 47 2.41 -2.81 0.49
N PRO A 48 3.20 -2.60 -0.59
CA PRO A 48 4.37 -3.43 -0.87
C PRO A 48 5.43 -3.27 0.22
N LEU A 49 6.00 -4.39 0.66
CA LEU A 49 7.10 -4.37 1.63
C LEU A 49 8.42 -3.86 1.01
N SER A 50 8.71 -4.16 -0.26
CA SER A 50 10.02 -3.86 -0.90
C SER A 50 10.17 -2.48 -1.54
N ARG A 51 9.15 -1.62 -1.63
CA ARG A 51 9.31 -0.24 -2.15
C ARG A 51 9.54 0.82 -1.06
N SER A 52 9.44 0.42 0.20
CA SER A 52 9.41 1.34 1.35
C SER A 52 10.71 1.35 2.14
N LYS A 53 11.63 0.42 1.85
CA LYS A 53 12.94 0.37 2.53
C LYS A 53 13.84 1.52 2.11
N ASP A 54 13.80 1.96 0.85
CA ASP A 54 14.68 3.03 0.37
C ASP A 54 14.52 4.36 1.13
N LEU A 55 13.31 4.71 1.59
CA LEU A 55 13.11 6.02 2.23
C LEU A 55 13.37 6.01 3.74
N LYS A 56 12.96 4.97 4.48
CA LYS A 56 13.19 4.92 5.93
C LYS A 56 14.62 4.50 6.30
N GLU A 57 15.25 3.64 5.51
CA GLU A 57 16.60 3.15 5.77
C GLU A 57 17.65 4.25 5.52
N SER A 58 17.36 5.20 4.60
CA SER A 58 18.23 6.35 4.34
C SER A 58 18.16 7.44 5.42
N LEU A 59 17.06 7.58 6.17
CA LEU A 59 16.98 8.50 7.31
C LEU A 59 17.74 7.97 8.53
N VAL A 60 17.67 6.66 8.81
CA VAL A 60 18.37 6.04 9.95
C VAL A 60 19.89 6.10 9.79
N ARG A 61 20.41 6.21 8.56
CA ARG A 61 21.86 6.26 8.30
C ARG A 61 22.47 7.66 8.47
N MET A 62 21.66 8.71 8.64
CA MET A 62 22.14 10.09 8.84
C MET A 62 22.30 10.48 10.32
N GLU A 63 21.85 9.64 11.25
CA GLU A 63 21.95 9.90 12.70
C GLU A 63 23.18 9.23 13.36
N LYS A 64 24.17 8.81 12.58
CA LYS A 64 25.39 8.18 13.11
C LYS A 64 26.67 8.82 12.61
#